data_AF-A0A0F7FAI4-F1
#
_entry.id   AF-A0A0F7FAI4-F1
#
_cell.length_a   1.000
_cell.length_b   1.000
_cell.length_c   1.000
_cell.angle_alpha   90.00
_cell.angle_beta   90.00
_cell.angle_gamma   90.00
#
_symmetry.space_group_name_H-M   'P 1'
#
loop_
_entity.id
_entity.type
_entity.pdbx_description
1 polymer ?
#
loop_
_entity_poly.entity_id
_entity_poly.type
_entity_poly.pdbx_seq_one_letter_code
_entity_poly.pdbx_strand_id
1 'polypeptide(L)'
;MVLLFHNATAERLERLSRDVQAISDEARQASYEMSVVRKTSGSGYEWEVTVYGRKVTVTSEDILKIQSKRLDLSIKDIFKEVVAWKLKALSTFQS
;
A
#
# COMPACT_ATOMS: atom_id res chain seq x y z
N MET A 1 11.55 -3.11 -52.50
CA MET A 1 10.27 -2.84 -51.78
C MET A 1 10.35 -3.50 -50.40
N VAL A 2 11.04 -2.87 -49.44
CA VAL A 2 11.33 -3.44 -48.10
C VAL A 2 11.16 -2.37 -47.00
N LEU A 3 10.16 -1.49 -47.15
CA LEU A 3 9.88 -0.43 -46.16
C LEU A 3 8.55 -0.65 -45.41
N LEU A 4 7.66 -1.50 -45.92
CA LEU A 4 6.35 -1.75 -45.31
C LEU A 4 6.40 -2.78 -44.16
N PHE A 5 7.36 -3.72 -44.19
CA PHE A 5 7.47 -4.76 -43.15
C PHE A 5 8.07 -4.26 -41.83
N HIS A 6 8.92 -3.23 -41.87
CA HIS A 6 9.48 -2.64 -40.64
C HIS A 6 8.42 -1.83 -39.88
N ASN A 7 7.49 -1.19 -40.59
CA ASN A 7 6.42 -0.40 -39.98
C ASN A 7 5.39 -1.28 -39.25
N ALA A 8 4.98 -2.39 -39.86
CA ALA A 8 4.07 -3.36 -39.24
C ALA A 8 4.68 -4.02 -37.98
N THR A 9 6.00 -4.19 -37.95
CA THR A 9 6.72 -4.74 -36.80
C THR A 9 6.84 -3.71 -35.68
N ALA A 10 7.08 -2.44 -36.02
CA ALA A 10 7.13 -1.33 -35.07
C ALA A 10 5.78 -1.07 -34.40
N GLU A 11 4.69 -0.98 -35.17
CA GLU A 11 3.33 -0.80 -34.61
C GLU A 11 2.94 -1.93 -33.67
N ARG A 12 3.33 -3.17 -34.01
CA ARG A 12 3.05 -4.34 -33.18
C ARG A 12 3.85 -4.31 -31.88
N LEU A 13 5.07 -3.79 -31.92
CA LEU A 13 5.91 -3.58 -30.72
C LEU A 13 5.31 -2.49 -29.82
N GLU A 14 4.83 -1.38 -30.38
CA GLU A 14 4.17 -0.31 -29.62
C GLU A 14 2.86 -0.75 -28.98
N ARG A 15 2.05 -1.57 -29.67
CA ARG A 15 0.85 -2.18 -29.08
C ARG A 15 1.22 -3.11 -27.92
N LEU A 16 2.19 -4.00 -28.13
CA LEU A 16 2.68 -4.89 -27.07
C LEU A 16 3.19 -4.11 -25.86
N SER A 17 3.94 -3.02 -26.06
CA SER A 17 4.43 -2.19 -24.96
C SER A 17 3.29 -1.54 -24.18
N ARG A 18 2.23 -1.07 -24.85
CA ARG A 18 1.04 -0.50 -24.19
C ARG A 18 0.27 -1.56 -23.42
N ASP A 19 0.09 -2.74 -24.01
CA ASP A 19 -0.62 -3.85 -23.36
C ASP A 19 0.14 -4.31 -22.10
N VAL A 20 1.47 -4.43 -22.17
CA VAL A 20 2.31 -4.77 -21.01
C VAL A 20 2.24 -3.67 -19.93
N GLN A 21 2.24 -2.40 -20.32
CA GLN A 21 2.08 -1.29 -19.38
C GLN A 21 0.70 -1.31 -18.71
N ALA A 22 -0.37 -1.56 -19.47
CA ALA A 22 -1.73 -1.69 -18.93
C ALA A 22 -1.84 -2.86 -17.95
N ILE A 23 -1.28 -4.02 -18.29
CA ILE A 23 -1.21 -5.18 -17.39
C ILE A 23 -0.40 -4.85 -16.12
N SER A 24 0.68 -4.08 -16.25
CA SER A 24 1.49 -3.64 -15.11
C SER A 24 0.73 -2.67 -14.21
N ASP A 25 -0.04 -1.74 -14.79
CA ASP A 25 -0.87 -0.80 -14.04
C ASP A 25 -2.09 -1.48 -13.40
N GLU A 26 -2.73 -2.43 -14.08
CA GLU A 26 -3.77 -3.29 -13.52
C GLU A 26 -3.22 -4.18 -12.40
N ALA A 27 -2.04 -4.78 -12.57
CA ALA A 27 -1.36 -5.51 -11.52
C ALA A 27 -0.99 -4.60 -10.34
N ARG A 28 -0.56 -3.36 -10.59
CA ARG A 28 -0.29 -2.36 -9.55
C ARG A 28 -1.55 -1.92 -8.82
N GLN A 29 -2.69 -1.85 -9.52
CA GLN A 29 -4.00 -1.51 -8.97
C GLN A 29 -4.73 -2.70 -8.32
N ALA A 30 -4.35 -3.94 -8.67
CA ALA A 30 -4.81 -5.17 -8.01
C ALA A 30 -3.93 -5.50 -6.79
N SER A 31 -2.61 -5.26 -6.86
CA SER A 31 -1.66 -5.28 -5.73
C SER A 31 -1.76 -4.06 -4.81
N TYR A 32 -2.87 -3.32 -4.90
CA TYR A 32 -3.43 -2.38 -3.92
C TYR A 32 -3.85 -3.12 -2.64
N GLU A 33 -3.12 -4.18 -2.28
CA GLU A 33 -3.40 -5.08 -1.18
C GLU A 33 -3.06 -4.39 0.13
N MET A 34 -4.11 -4.05 0.87
CA MET A 34 -3.97 -3.80 2.29
C MET A 34 -3.61 -5.13 2.95
N SER A 35 -2.32 -5.34 3.21
CA SER A 35 -1.84 -6.52 3.93
C SER A 35 -1.51 -6.14 5.37
N VAL A 36 -1.81 -7.07 6.29
CA VAL A 36 -1.52 -6.93 7.71
C VAL A 36 -0.80 -8.17 8.19
N VAL A 37 0.43 -8.02 8.66
CA VAL A 37 1.19 -9.09 9.28
C VAL A 37 1.29 -8.83 10.78
N ARG A 38 0.77 -9.76 11.58
CA ARG A 38 0.88 -9.69 13.05
C ARG A 38 2.18 -10.35 13.50
N LYS A 39 2.91 -9.68 14.38
CA LYS A 39 4.12 -10.18 15.04
C LYS A 39 3.97 -10.04 16.55
N THR A 40 4.60 -10.94 17.29
CA THR A 40 4.81 -10.80 18.74
C THR A 40 6.10 -10.02 18.96
N SER A 41 6.07 -9.02 19.83
CA SER A 41 7.25 -8.26 20.25
C SER A 41 7.44 -8.34 21.77
N GLY A 42 8.61 -7.91 22.26
CA GLY A 42 8.90 -7.93 23.71
C GLY A 42 7.93 -7.10 24.56
N SER A 43 7.18 -6.19 23.93
CA SER A 43 6.17 -5.34 24.57
C SER A 43 4.72 -5.74 24.26
N GLY A 44 4.49 -6.86 23.57
CA GLY A 44 3.15 -7.38 23.27
C GLY A 44 2.97 -7.77 21.80
N TYR A 45 2.03 -7.13 21.11
CA TYR A 45 1.75 -7.37 19.70
C TYR A 45 2.07 -6.16 18.84
N GLU A 46 2.49 -6.45 17.61
CA GLU A 46 2.72 -5.47 16.56
C GLU A 46 2.05 -5.91 15.27
N TRP A 47 1.53 -4.93 14.54
CA TRP A 47 0.91 -5.11 13.24
C TRP A 47 1.64 -4.28 12.22
N GLU A 48 2.19 -4.97 11.23
CA GLU A 48 2.82 -4.37 10.09
C GLU A 48 1.77 -4.24 8.99
N VAL A 49 1.37 -3.01 8.69
CA VAL A 49 0.30 -2.70 7.76
C VAL A 49 0.91 -2.09 6.51
N THR A 50 0.64 -2.70 5.36
CA THR A 50 1.02 -2.15 4.05
C THR A 50 -0.22 -1.60 3.38
N VAL A 51 -0.20 -0.33 2.96
CA VAL A 51 -1.27 0.33 2.20
C VAL A 51 -0.63 1.10 1.06
N TYR A 52 -1.00 0.79 -0.18
CA TYR A 52 -0.50 1.45 -1.39
C TYR A 52 1.04 1.47 -1.48
N GLY A 53 1.67 0.34 -1.14
CA GLY A 53 3.12 0.20 -1.10
C GLY A 53 3.81 0.93 0.07
N ARG A 54 3.06 1.64 0.91
CA ARG A 54 3.59 2.28 2.13
C ARG A 54 3.38 1.37 3.32
N LYS A 55 4.42 1.25 4.14
CA LYS A 55 4.47 0.33 5.26
C LYS A 55 4.50 1.10 6.58
N VAL A 56 3.58 0.78 7.48
CA VAL A 56 3.53 1.34 8.84
C VAL A 56 3.47 0.21 9.86
N THR A 57 4.12 0.43 11.00
CA THR A 57 4.03 -0.48 12.14
C THR A 57 3.11 0.13 13.19
N VAL A 58 2.13 -0.64 13.67
CA VAL A 58 1.24 -0.29 14.78
C VAL A 58 1.54 -1.20 15.95
N THR A 59 1.79 -0.65 17.13
CA THR A 59 2.02 -1.45 18.33
C THR A 59 0.77 -1.54 19.19
N SER A 60 0.68 -2.55 20.03
CA SER A 60 -0.37 -2.66 21.05
C SER A 60 -0.38 -1.45 22.00
N GLU A 61 0.78 -0.88 22.31
CA GLU A 61 0.91 0.35 23.10
C GLU A 61 0.25 1.56 22.42
N ASP A 62 0.38 1.71 21.09
CA ASP A 62 -0.26 2.79 20.33
C ASP A 62 -1.80 2.75 20.51
N ILE A 63 -2.36 1.54 20.47
CA ILE A 63 -3.80 1.30 20.62
C ILE A 63 -4.24 1.59 22.06
N LEU A 64 -3.54 1.03 23.04
CA LEU A 64 -3.86 1.19 24.48
C LEU A 64 -3.75 2.65 24.94
N LYS A 65 -2.79 3.41 24.42
CA LYS A 65 -2.65 4.85 24.70
C LYS A 65 -3.87 5.66 24.25
N ILE A 66 -4.50 5.29 23.15
CA ILE A 66 -5.70 5.98 22.65
C ILE A 66 -6.93 5.47 23.37
N GLN A 67 -7.05 4.15 23.56
CA GLN A 67 -8.19 3.55 24.26
C GLN A 67 -8.33 4.10 25.69
N SER A 68 -7.22 4.31 26.40
CA SER A 68 -7.25 4.88 27.76
C SER A 68 -7.77 6.32 27.82
N LYS A 69 -7.77 7.05 26.69
CA LYS A 69 -8.25 8.43 26.58
C LYS A 69 -9.62 8.54 25.92
N ARG A 70 -9.99 7.58 25.07
CA ARG A 70 -11.20 7.55 24.26
C ARG A 70 -11.89 6.19 24.42
N LEU A 71 -12.55 6.01 25.56
CA LEU A 71 -13.25 4.78 25.94
C LEU A 71 -14.51 4.51 25.09
N ASP A 72 -15.01 5.54 24.40
CA ASP A 72 -16.15 5.49 23.49
C ASP A 72 -15.85 4.81 22.16
N LEU A 73 -14.56 4.69 21.79
CA LEU A 73 -14.16 4.12 20.52
C LEU A 73 -13.92 2.61 20.58
N SER A 74 -14.32 1.92 19.52
CA SER A 74 -13.97 0.52 19.33
C SER A 74 -12.48 0.37 18.99
N ILE A 75 -11.88 -0.76 19.37
CA ILE A 75 -10.49 -1.10 18.98
C ILE A 75 -10.29 -1.03 17.47
N LYS A 76 -11.31 -1.40 16.69
CA LYS A 76 -11.30 -1.34 15.22
C LYS A 76 -11.12 0.10 14.72
N ASP A 77 -11.83 1.05 15.32
CA ASP A 77 -11.77 2.46 14.92
C ASP A 77 -10.46 3.11 15.37
N ILE A 78 -10.00 2.79 16.57
CA ILE A 78 -8.67 3.19 17.07
C ILE A 78 -7.57 2.68 16.13
N PHE A 79 -7.62 1.40 15.73
CA PHE A 79 -6.62 0.82 14.82
C PHE A 79 -6.58 1.56 13.48
N LYS A 80 -7.75 1.86 12.90
CA LYS A 80 -7.85 2.64 11.65
C LYS A 80 -7.28 4.05 11.80
N GLU A 81 -7.60 4.74 12.90
CA GLU A 81 -7.06 6.09 13.18
C GLU A 81 -5.53 6.06 13.28
N VAL A 82 -4.97 5.10 14.01
CA VAL A 82 -3.50 4.97 14.17
C VAL A 82 -2.83 4.71 12.83
N VAL A 83 -3.36 3.79 12.01
CA VAL A 83 -2.83 3.51 10.68
C VAL A 83 -2.88 4.77 9.81
N ALA A 84 -4.01 5.47 9.79
CA ALA A 84 -4.17 6.70 9.01
C ALA A 84 -3.20 7.80 9.44
N TRP A 85 -3.00 8.00 10.74
CA TRP A 85 -2.04 8.98 11.26
C TRP A 85 -0.60 8.63 10.91
N LYS A 86 -0.20 7.35 11.03
CA LYS A 86 1.16 6.93 10.66
C LYS A 86 1.41 7.06 9.16
N LEU A 87 0.42 6.74 8.32
CA LEU A 87 0.52 6.95 6.87
C LEU A 87 0.60 8.45 6.52
N LYS A 88 -0.17 9.30 7.19
CA LYS A 88 -0.12 10.76 7.00
C LYS A 88 1.23 11.35 7.45
N ALA A 89 1.78 10.87 8.56
CA ALA A 89 3.10 11.26 9.02
C ALA A 89 4.16 10.94 7.95
N LEU A 90 4.14 9.73 7.39
CA LEU A 90 5.06 9.34 6.30
C LEU A 90 4.96 10.26 5.07
N SER A 91 3.76 10.68 4.66
CA SER A 91 3.62 11.61 3.53
C SER A 91 4.14 13.02 3.80
N THR A 92 4.17 13.44 5.07
CA THR A 92 4.60 14.81 5.43
C THR A 92 6.13 14.94 5.41
N PHE A 93 6.87 13.84 5.61
CA PHE A 93 8.33 13.82 5.56
C PHE A 93 8.91 13.69 4.14
N GLN A 94 8.08 13.45 3.12
CA GLN A 94 8.50 13.28 1.72
C GLN A 94 8.19 14.48 0.82
N SER A 95 7.71 15.59 1.41
CA SER A 95 7.48 16.87 0.74
C SER A 95 8.52 17.90 1.17
#